data_AF-A0A496P5H0-F1
#
_entry.id   AF-A0A496P5H0-F1
#
_cell.length_a   1.000
_cell.length_b   1.000
_cell.length_c   1.000
_cell.angle_alpha   90.00
_cell.angle_beta   90.00
_cell.angle_gamma   90.00
#
_symmetry.space_group_name_H-M   'P 1'
#
loop_
_entity.id
_entity.type
_entity.pdbx_description
1 polymer ?
#
loop_
_entity_poly.entity_id
_entity_poly.type
_entity_poly.pdbx_seq_one_letter_code
_entity_poly.pdbx_strand_id
1 'polypeptide(L)'
;MNNYDFHDCISIIEQLRTNQDPELLRQLAHELNMFFTGSSCNVALYTRNTDKAFFGICVMPIIKDNDIYDIILSDPFAYDTDHQDKSKITKYYLELDSKLFDPVLNLSNREILALILHDVGALVNSSSAIDIARAEIDVYLDKTNSTIRRASTINYAVLLTFGFKDLIWKITSVMFKDHSTLLADDFLISCGFGMDLETSIKKLKDYGYINYLTGGKKDTSTIIAWCLSVYNDVLSNRIITIKGLRKSLEYTSIRLVKREIERVITALSRIDDNSLLEAGPIDWAMKKYRDTSKSFRYSAVRDYENDLYEYQLRLRNVEDENDALLMLHSINTRLSIIDGVLSEDDLDDKLRSKYSILYSKYEKLREELARKETLRFDYNRIYINYPDLNPKKKK
;
A
#
# COMPACT_ATOMS: atom_id res chain seq x y z
N MET A 1 11.95 22.12 19.53
CA MET A 1 12.07 20.69 19.20
C MET A 1 13.00 20.08 20.23
N ASN A 2 12.56 19.01 20.90
CA ASN A 2 13.33 18.37 21.96
C ASN A 2 14.64 17.83 21.38
N ASN A 3 15.78 18.18 21.99
CA ASN A 3 17.04 17.47 21.77
C ASN A 3 16.87 16.05 22.32
N TYR A 4 16.25 15.17 21.54
CA TYR A 4 16.22 13.75 21.87
C TYR A 4 17.65 13.21 21.82
N ASP A 5 18.08 12.55 22.88
CA ASP A 5 19.40 11.94 22.91
C ASP A 5 19.34 10.55 22.25
N PHE A 6 20.04 10.41 21.13
CA PHE A 6 20.10 9.16 20.38
C PHE A 6 21.20 8.21 20.87
N HIS A 7 21.90 8.55 21.96
CA HIS A 7 22.99 7.72 22.50
C HIS A 7 22.56 6.28 22.77
N ASP A 8 21.39 6.08 23.38
CA ASP A 8 20.88 4.74 23.71
C ASP A 8 20.57 3.93 22.44
N CYS A 9 19.92 4.54 21.44
CA CYS A 9 19.72 3.93 20.11
C CYS A 9 21.04 3.48 19.48
N ILE A 10 22.07 4.34 19.51
CA ILE A 10 23.38 4.05 18.92
C ILE A 10 24.07 2.90 19.66
N SER A 11 24.00 2.88 21.00
CA SER A 11 24.55 1.81 21.82
C SER A 11 23.88 0.47 21.54
N ILE A 12 22.55 0.45 21.39
CA ILE A 12 21.81 -0.76 21.05
C ILE A 12 22.22 -1.28 19.67
N ILE A 13 22.35 -0.40 18.66
CA ILE A 13 22.80 -0.76 17.31
C ILE A 13 24.23 -1.33 17.33
N GLU A 14 25.11 -0.78 18.17
CA GLU A 14 26.46 -1.31 18.36
C GLU A 14 26.42 -2.74 18.90
N GLN A 15 25.62 -2.97 19.93
CA GLN A 15 25.47 -4.30 20.54
C GLN A 15 24.86 -5.31 19.57
N LEU A 16 23.94 -4.89 18.69
CA LEU A 16 23.31 -5.77 17.68
C LEU A 16 24.32 -6.39 16.69
N ARG A 17 25.52 -5.81 16.52
CA ARG A 17 26.59 -6.40 15.69
C ARG A 17 27.09 -7.73 16.22
N THR A 18 27.11 -7.89 17.55
CA THR A 18 27.71 -9.04 18.23
C THR A 18 26.67 -9.87 18.98
N ASN A 19 25.58 -9.25 19.43
CA ASN A 19 24.52 -9.88 20.21
C ASN A 19 23.13 -9.61 19.59
N GLN A 20 22.45 -10.67 19.18
CA GLN A 20 21.13 -10.61 18.53
C GLN A 20 19.98 -10.95 19.51
N ASP A 21 20.17 -10.62 20.79
CA ASP A 21 19.19 -10.89 21.85
C ASP A 21 17.85 -10.19 21.57
N PRO A 22 16.71 -10.91 21.62
CA PRO A 22 15.38 -10.30 21.57
C PRO A 22 15.12 -9.18 22.59
N GLU A 23 15.85 -9.12 23.71
CA GLU A 23 15.75 -8.00 24.66
C GLU A 23 16.31 -6.69 24.08
N LEU A 24 17.44 -6.74 23.36
CA LEU A 24 18.01 -5.54 22.71
C LEU A 24 17.07 -4.97 21.65
N LEU A 25 16.39 -5.83 20.90
CA LEU A 25 15.38 -5.41 19.94
C LEU A 25 14.15 -4.79 20.62
N ARG A 26 13.77 -5.28 21.81
CA ARG A 26 12.70 -4.68 22.61
C ARG A 26 13.09 -3.30 23.14
N GLN A 27 14.35 -3.12 23.56
CA GLN A 27 14.88 -1.81 23.93
C GLN A 27 14.91 -0.85 22.74
N LEU A 28 15.33 -1.31 21.56
CA LEU A 28 15.28 -0.49 20.34
C LEU A 28 13.85 -0.02 20.03
N ALA A 29 12.87 -0.93 20.13
CA ALA A 29 11.47 -0.57 19.94
C ALA A 29 10.98 0.44 21.00
N HIS A 30 11.44 0.32 22.25
CA HIS A 30 11.12 1.28 23.30
C HIS A 30 11.66 2.68 23.00
N GLU A 31 12.94 2.79 22.62
CA GLU A 31 13.56 4.06 22.25
C GLU A 31 12.86 4.72 21.06
N LEU A 32 12.51 3.94 20.02
CA LEU A 32 11.75 4.46 18.89
C LEU A 32 10.38 4.99 19.31
N ASN A 33 9.71 4.36 20.27
CA ASN A 33 8.41 4.81 20.78
C ASN A 33 8.53 6.07 21.65
N MET A 34 9.65 6.26 22.36
CA MET A 34 9.93 7.48 23.12
C MET A 34 10.13 8.69 22.19
N PHE A 35 10.76 8.46 21.04
CA PHE A 35 10.98 9.50 20.04
C PHE A 35 9.73 9.78 19.19
N PHE A 36 9.10 8.75 18.61
CA PHE A 36 7.93 8.88 17.73
C PHE A 36 6.60 8.87 18.50
N THR A 37 6.34 9.92 19.29
CA THR A 37 5.23 10.03 20.27
C THR A 37 3.79 9.87 19.73
N GLY A 38 3.57 9.82 18.41
CA GLY A 38 2.26 9.57 17.77
C GLY A 38 2.08 8.17 17.18
N SER A 39 3.09 7.31 17.29
CA SER A 39 3.08 5.97 16.70
C SER A 39 3.77 4.95 17.61
N SER A 40 3.53 3.65 17.39
CA SER A 40 4.19 2.60 18.15
C SER A 40 4.82 1.54 17.24
N CYS A 41 6.14 1.36 17.39
CA CYS A 41 6.86 0.16 17.04
C CYS A 41 6.41 -0.98 17.97
N ASN A 42 5.60 -1.89 17.44
CA ASN A 42 5.08 -3.02 18.20
C ASN A 42 6.14 -4.09 18.46
N VAL A 43 6.94 -4.41 17.45
CA VAL A 43 8.02 -5.42 17.52
C VAL A 43 9.12 -5.00 16.57
N ALA A 44 10.37 -5.04 17.06
CA ALA A 44 11.56 -5.03 16.22
C ALA A 44 12.12 -6.45 16.07
N LEU A 45 12.52 -6.81 14.86
CA LEU A 45 13.03 -8.11 14.48
C LEU A 45 14.42 -7.97 13.86
N TYR A 46 15.23 -9.00 14.04
CA TYR A 46 16.48 -9.17 13.33
C TYR A 46 16.41 -10.45 12.50
N THR A 47 16.82 -10.36 11.24
CA THR A 47 16.81 -11.49 10.32
C THR A 47 18.21 -11.78 9.82
N ARG A 48 18.70 -12.97 10.18
CA ARG A 48 19.97 -13.50 9.68
C ARG A 48 19.81 -13.96 8.23
N ASN A 49 20.14 -13.07 7.30
CA ASN A 49 20.03 -13.26 5.87
C ASN A 49 21.41 -13.57 5.27
N THR A 50 21.70 -14.84 5.04
CA THR A 50 23.00 -15.28 4.50
C THR A 50 22.98 -15.47 2.98
N ASP A 51 21.83 -15.85 2.41
CA ASP A 51 21.72 -16.38 1.05
C ASP A 51 20.66 -15.68 0.17
N LYS A 52 19.80 -14.83 0.74
CA LYS A 52 18.73 -14.14 -0.01
C LYS A 52 19.09 -12.70 -0.34
N ALA A 53 18.25 -12.06 -1.15
CA ALA A 53 18.41 -10.66 -1.51
C ALA A 53 18.48 -9.77 -0.26
N PHE A 54 19.34 -8.76 -0.30
CA PHE A 54 19.44 -7.76 0.76
C PHE A 54 18.21 -6.85 0.72
N PHE A 55 17.53 -6.69 1.86
CA PHE A 55 16.34 -5.85 1.96
C PHE A 55 16.54 -4.59 2.81
N GLY A 56 17.68 -4.46 3.49
CA GLY A 56 17.95 -3.32 4.37
C GLY A 56 17.02 -3.32 5.59
N ILE A 57 16.04 -2.41 5.58
CA ILE A 57 15.09 -2.22 6.67
C ILE A 57 13.68 -2.43 6.14
N CYS A 58 12.89 -3.22 6.86
CA CYS A 58 11.48 -3.38 6.58
C CYS A 58 10.66 -2.77 7.71
N VAL A 59 10.04 -1.62 7.42
CA VAL A 59 9.06 -0.98 8.31
C VAL A 59 7.68 -1.27 7.75
N MET A 60 6.95 -2.19 8.40
CA MET A 60 5.68 -2.70 7.91
C MET A 60 4.51 -2.15 8.73
N PRO A 61 3.53 -1.45 8.14
CA PRO A 61 2.40 -0.91 8.88
C PRO A 61 1.45 -2.01 9.38
N ILE A 62 0.85 -1.78 10.55
CA ILE A 62 -0.17 -2.67 11.12
C ILE A 62 -1.54 -2.12 10.74
N ILE A 63 -2.06 -2.64 9.63
CA ILE A 63 -3.40 -2.33 9.12
C ILE A 63 -4.28 -3.56 9.37
N LYS A 64 -5.46 -3.34 9.97
CA LYS A 64 -6.48 -4.37 10.12
C LYS A 64 -7.19 -4.55 8.79
N ASP A 65 -7.49 -5.81 8.45
CA ASP A 65 -8.07 -6.13 7.14
C ASP A 65 -9.43 -5.45 6.92
N ASN A 66 -10.23 -5.22 7.98
CA ASN A 66 -11.51 -4.53 7.86
C ASN A 66 -11.38 -3.03 7.53
N ASP A 67 -10.25 -2.42 7.89
CA ASP A 67 -10.05 -0.97 7.74
C ASP A 67 -9.53 -0.63 6.33
N ILE A 68 -9.05 -1.63 5.56
CA ILE A 68 -8.41 -1.40 4.27
C ILE A 68 -9.33 -0.71 3.26
N TYR A 69 -10.62 -1.05 3.25
CA TYR A 69 -11.58 -0.42 2.35
C TYR A 69 -11.83 1.04 2.70
N ASP A 70 -11.82 1.38 3.99
CA ASP A 70 -11.95 2.77 4.43
C ASP A 70 -10.69 3.56 4.10
N ILE A 71 -9.51 2.93 4.22
CA ILE A 71 -8.24 3.57 3.85
C ILE A 71 -8.16 3.79 2.34
N ILE A 72 -8.56 2.82 1.51
CA ILE A 72 -8.46 2.95 0.05
C ILE A 72 -9.60 3.76 -0.55
N LEU A 73 -10.81 3.75 0.03
CA LEU A 73 -12.01 4.36 -0.56
C LEU A 73 -12.51 5.57 0.24
N SER A 74 -11.63 6.30 0.91
CA SER A 74 -11.99 7.56 1.56
C SER A 74 -12.00 8.69 0.53
N ASP A 75 -13.14 9.35 0.33
CA ASP A 75 -13.21 10.50 -0.59
C ASP A 75 -12.52 11.72 0.05
N PRO A 76 -11.45 12.28 -0.56
CA PRO A 76 -10.73 13.42 -0.03
C PRO A 76 -11.56 14.71 -0.05
N PHE A 77 -12.66 14.74 -0.80
CA PHE A 77 -13.57 15.88 -0.87
C PHE A 77 -14.84 15.68 -0.04
N ALA A 78 -14.98 14.57 0.69
CA ALA A 78 -16.08 14.39 1.61
C ALA A 78 -15.95 15.36 2.80
N TYR A 79 -17.00 16.14 3.03
CA TYR A 79 -17.14 16.96 4.23
C TYR A 79 -17.50 16.07 5.42
N ASP A 80 -16.51 15.41 6.02
CA ASP A 80 -16.71 14.67 7.28
C ASP A 80 -15.65 15.05 8.32
N THR A 81 -16.11 15.44 9.50
CA THR A 81 -15.30 15.90 10.63
C THR A 81 -14.50 14.78 11.30
N ASP A 82 -14.86 13.51 11.05
CA ASP A 82 -14.23 12.33 11.67
C ASP A 82 -13.07 11.71 10.86
N HIS A 83 -12.69 12.27 9.71
CA HIS A 83 -11.73 11.64 8.79
C HIS A 83 -10.24 11.91 9.08
N GLN A 84 -9.91 12.80 10.01
CA GLN A 84 -8.51 13.23 10.23
C GLN A 84 -7.59 12.15 10.85
N ASP A 85 -8.13 11.18 11.60
CA ASP A 85 -7.31 10.15 12.27
C ASP A 85 -7.10 8.87 11.45
N LYS A 86 -7.95 8.59 10.45
CA LYS A 86 -7.87 7.35 9.64
C LYS A 86 -6.76 7.38 8.59
N SER A 87 -6.15 8.54 8.35
CA SER A 87 -5.13 8.74 7.31
C SER A 87 -3.68 8.61 7.81
N LYS A 88 -3.47 8.25 9.08
CA LYS A 88 -2.12 8.11 9.67
C LYS A 88 -1.83 6.70 10.15
N ILE A 89 -0.59 6.28 9.98
CA ILE A 89 -0.10 4.99 10.44
C ILE A 89 0.37 5.13 11.87
N THR A 90 -0.40 4.58 12.81
CA THR A 90 -0.10 4.69 14.25
C THR A 90 0.68 3.49 14.79
N LYS A 91 0.78 2.38 14.05
CA LYS A 91 1.43 1.16 14.52
C LYS A 91 2.19 0.47 13.41
N TYR A 92 3.38 -0.04 13.71
CA TYR A 92 4.23 -0.71 12.72
C TYR A 92 5.09 -1.82 13.36
N TYR A 93 5.63 -2.68 12.51
CA TYR A 93 6.70 -3.61 12.83
C TYR A 93 8.00 -3.15 12.16
N LEU A 94 9.13 -3.39 12.81
CA LEU A 94 10.46 -3.13 12.27
C LEU A 94 11.19 -4.45 12.09
N GLU A 95 11.86 -4.65 10.96
CA GLU A 95 12.74 -5.80 10.72
C GLU A 95 14.05 -5.34 10.08
N LEU A 96 15.18 -5.74 10.67
CA LEU A 96 16.52 -5.41 10.23
C LEU A 96 17.18 -6.61 9.53
N ASP A 97 17.76 -6.36 8.36
CA ASP A 97 18.59 -7.34 7.65
C ASP A 97 19.99 -7.41 8.29
N SER A 98 20.47 -8.62 8.59
CA SER A 98 21.82 -8.82 9.12
C SER A 98 22.94 -8.25 8.25
N LYS A 99 22.74 -8.14 6.93
CA LYS A 99 23.73 -7.59 6.00
C LYS A 99 23.98 -6.08 6.21
N LEU A 100 23.11 -5.36 6.92
CA LEU A 100 23.37 -3.98 7.35
C LEU A 100 24.62 -3.89 8.25
N PHE A 101 24.93 -4.97 8.95
CA PHE A 101 26.02 -5.06 9.90
C PHE A 101 27.27 -5.74 9.31
N ASP A 102 27.25 -6.05 8.01
CA ASP A 102 28.37 -6.69 7.31
C ASP A 102 29.61 -5.78 7.34
N PRO A 103 30.77 -6.25 7.84
CA PRO A 103 32.02 -5.50 7.82
C PRO A 103 32.43 -5.02 6.44
N VAL A 104 32.02 -5.71 5.38
CA VAL A 104 32.29 -5.33 3.99
C VAL A 104 31.54 -4.05 3.65
N LEU A 105 30.25 -3.95 3.99
CA LEU A 105 29.46 -2.75 3.71
C LEU A 105 29.92 -1.54 4.56
N ASN A 106 30.49 -1.81 5.74
CA ASN A 106 31.13 -0.85 6.63
C ASN A 106 30.25 0.38 6.95
N LEU A 107 28.95 0.15 7.19
CA LEU A 107 28.06 1.17 7.74
C LEU A 107 28.44 1.45 9.20
N SER A 108 28.48 2.72 9.59
CA SER A 108 28.63 3.15 10.98
C SER A 108 27.31 2.94 11.75
N ASN A 109 27.37 2.93 13.08
CA ASN A 109 26.16 2.80 13.90
C ASN A 109 25.19 3.97 13.68
N ARG A 110 25.73 5.17 13.42
CA ARG A 110 24.94 6.37 13.09
C ARG A 110 24.30 6.26 11.72
N GLU A 111 25.00 5.70 10.74
CA GLU A 111 24.46 5.47 9.39
C GLU A 111 23.31 4.45 9.43
N ILE A 112 23.44 3.37 10.19
CA ILE A 112 22.35 2.40 10.38
C ILE A 112 21.15 3.07 11.07
N LEU A 113 21.39 3.88 12.11
CA LEU A 113 20.32 4.62 12.78
C LEU A 113 19.63 5.61 11.84
N ALA A 114 20.39 6.33 11.00
CA ALA A 114 19.84 7.26 10.01
C ALA A 114 18.88 6.55 9.04
N LEU A 115 19.25 5.35 8.56
CA LEU A 115 18.37 4.52 7.72
C LEU A 115 17.08 4.11 8.47
N ILE A 116 17.17 3.72 9.75
CA ILE A 116 16.01 3.37 10.57
C ILE A 116 15.10 4.59 10.78
N LEU A 117 15.66 5.73 11.17
CA LEU A 117 14.91 6.96 11.40
C LEU A 117 14.23 7.45 10.13
N HIS A 118 14.88 7.33 8.97
CA HIS A 118 14.27 7.68 7.69
C HIS A 118 13.06 6.80 7.38
N ASP A 119 13.24 5.48 7.34
CA ASP A 119 12.17 4.57 6.92
C ASP A 119 10.98 4.62 7.89
N VAL A 120 11.23 4.77 9.20
CA VAL A 120 10.18 4.96 10.21
C VAL A 120 9.51 6.32 10.05
N GLY A 121 10.28 7.40 9.97
CA GLY A 121 9.76 8.77 9.85
C GLY A 121 8.92 8.97 8.59
N ALA A 122 9.36 8.42 7.46
CA ALA A 122 8.62 8.42 6.20
C ALA A 122 7.25 7.71 6.31
N LEU A 123 7.12 6.73 7.20
CA LEU A 123 5.88 6.00 7.44
C LEU A 123 4.94 6.73 8.41
N VAL A 124 5.46 7.35 9.48
CA VAL A 124 4.64 7.77 10.63
C VAL A 124 4.48 9.30 10.76
N ASN A 125 5.37 10.10 10.18
CA ASN A 125 5.33 11.57 10.37
C ASN A 125 4.19 12.25 9.60
N SER A 126 3.67 11.62 8.54
CA SER A 126 2.61 12.19 7.70
C SER A 126 1.74 11.12 7.05
N SER A 127 0.62 11.53 6.44
CA SER A 127 -0.24 10.66 5.61
C SER A 127 0.31 10.45 4.19
N SER A 128 1.41 11.10 3.83
CA SER A 128 1.91 11.14 2.45
C SER A 128 2.12 9.75 1.84
N ALA A 129 2.61 8.79 2.61
CA ALA A 129 2.79 7.42 2.15
C ALA A 129 1.46 6.75 1.75
N ILE A 130 0.37 7.02 2.49
CA ILE A 130 -0.97 6.53 2.17
C ILE A 130 -1.50 7.25 0.92
N ASP A 131 -1.30 8.56 0.82
CA ASP A 131 -1.80 9.36 -0.31
C ASP A 131 -1.11 8.97 -1.62
N ILE A 132 0.21 8.75 -1.60
CA ILE A 132 0.96 8.21 -2.76
C ILE A 132 0.47 6.80 -3.11
N ALA A 133 0.25 5.94 -2.10
CA ALA A 133 -0.24 4.58 -2.32
C ALA A 133 -1.64 4.56 -2.97
N ARG A 134 -2.53 5.46 -2.54
CA ARG A 134 -3.86 5.65 -3.14
C ARG A 134 -3.75 6.06 -4.61
N ALA A 135 -2.96 7.10 -4.89
CA ALA A 135 -2.73 7.58 -6.25
C ALA A 135 -2.22 6.46 -7.18
N GLU A 136 -1.29 5.62 -6.73
CA GLU A 136 -0.80 4.49 -7.53
C GLU A 136 -1.89 3.43 -7.80
N ILE A 137 -2.76 3.17 -6.83
CA ILE A 137 -3.91 2.28 -7.01
C ILE A 137 -4.90 2.89 -8.00
N ASP A 138 -5.19 4.18 -7.90
CA ASP A 138 -6.14 4.85 -8.78
C ASP A 138 -5.73 4.87 -10.24
N VAL A 139 -4.45 5.14 -10.49
CA VAL A 139 -3.87 5.06 -11.83
C VAL A 139 -3.97 3.64 -12.38
N TYR A 140 -3.82 2.60 -11.54
CA TYR A 140 -4.02 1.22 -11.96
C TYR A 140 -5.49 0.93 -12.32
N LEU A 141 -6.43 1.35 -11.47
CA LEU A 141 -7.87 1.14 -11.68
C LEU A 141 -8.36 1.84 -12.96
N ASP A 142 -7.88 3.06 -13.21
CA ASP A 142 -8.14 3.81 -14.44
C ASP A 142 -7.65 3.06 -15.68
N LYS A 143 -6.36 2.68 -15.72
CA LYS A 143 -5.75 1.97 -16.85
C LYS A 143 -6.40 0.62 -17.16
N THR A 144 -6.91 -0.06 -16.15
CA THR A 144 -7.53 -1.38 -16.30
C THR A 144 -9.05 -1.31 -16.44
N ASN A 145 -9.63 -0.11 -16.42
CA ASN A 145 -11.07 0.12 -16.34
C ASN A 145 -11.75 -0.71 -15.23
N SER A 146 -11.07 -0.92 -14.10
CA SER A 146 -11.56 -1.75 -13.01
C SER A 146 -11.98 -0.92 -11.79
N THR A 147 -12.67 -1.57 -10.85
CA THR A 147 -13.19 -0.96 -9.62
C THR A 147 -12.94 -1.91 -8.44
N ILE A 148 -12.70 -1.35 -7.25
CA ILE A 148 -12.61 -2.14 -6.02
C ILE A 148 -13.99 -2.23 -5.41
N ARG A 149 -14.61 -3.41 -5.48
CA ARG A 149 -15.88 -3.69 -4.80
C ARG A 149 -15.62 -4.00 -3.33
N ARG A 150 -16.39 -3.45 -2.39
CA ARG A 150 -16.33 -3.92 -0.99
C ARG A 150 -16.89 -5.35 -0.93
N ALA A 151 -16.02 -6.35 -0.87
CA ALA A 151 -16.43 -7.74 -0.75
C ALA A 151 -17.05 -8.00 0.62
N SER A 152 -18.06 -8.86 0.68
CA SER A 152 -18.70 -9.27 1.94
C SER A 152 -17.81 -10.16 2.81
N THR A 153 -16.78 -10.78 2.22
CA THR A 153 -15.91 -11.74 2.88
C THR A 153 -14.54 -11.14 3.21
N ILE A 154 -14.13 -11.31 4.47
CA ILE A 154 -12.85 -10.81 5.00
C ILE A 154 -11.63 -11.35 4.23
N ASN A 155 -11.78 -12.50 3.56
CA ASN A 155 -10.70 -13.17 2.82
C ASN A 155 -10.17 -12.31 1.66
N TYR A 156 -11.04 -11.53 1.01
CA TYR A 156 -10.66 -10.63 -0.09
C TYR A 156 -9.91 -9.41 0.44
N ALA A 157 -10.32 -8.91 1.61
CA ALA A 157 -9.67 -7.79 2.27
C ALA A 157 -8.22 -8.11 2.68
N VAL A 158 -7.93 -9.38 3.04
CA VAL A 158 -6.56 -9.84 3.36
C VAL A 158 -5.62 -9.68 2.16
N LEU A 159 -6.09 -10.00 0.94
CA LEU A 159 -5.29 -9.87 -0.28
C LEU A 159 -4.96 -8.40 -0.58
N LEU A 160 -5.95 -7.52 -0.49
CA LEU A 160 -5.74 -6.07 -0.66
C LEU A 160 -4.80 -5.52 0.42
N THR A 161 -5.00 -5.93 1.67
CA THR A 161 -4.17 -5.50 2.79
C THR A 161 -2.71 -5.90 2.59
N PHE A 162 -2.45 -7.11 2.08
CA PHE A 162 -1.11 -7.54 1.73
C PHE A 162 -0.47 -6.66 0.66
N GLY A 163 -1.15 -6.45 -0.47
CA GLY A 163 -0.62 -5.61 -1.55
C GLY A 163 -0.39 -4.16 -1.11
N PHE A 164 -1.29 -3.60 -0.30
CA PHE A 164 -1.20 -2.23 0.19
C PHE A 164 -0.05 -2.05 1.19
N LYS A 165 0.15 -3.01 2.10
CA LYS A 165 1.28 -3.02 3.04
C LYS A 165 2.63 -3.10 2.31
N ASP A 166 2.74 -3.98 1.31
CA ASP A 166 3.95 -4.10 0.48
C ASP A 166 4.23 -2.79 -0.27
N LEU A 167 3.19 -2.18 -0.83
CA LEU A 167 3.32 -0.90 -1.52
C LEU A 167 3.81 0.22 -0.59
N ILE A 168 3.19 0.38 0.59
CA ILE A 168 3.59 1.41 1.56
C ILE A 168 5.05 1.22 1.95
N TRP A 169 5.46 -0.01 2.30
CA TRP A 169 6.85 -0.27 2.67
C TRP A 169 7.83 0.16 1.58
N LYS A 170 7.52 -0.13 0.31
CA LYS A 170 8.34 0.27 -0.82
C LYS A 170 8.33 1.79 -1.03
N ILE A 171 7.20 2.46 -0.90
CA ILE A 171 7.13 3.93 -1.01
C ILE A 171 7.98 4.60 0.06
N THR A 172 7.99 4.07 1.29
CA THR A 172 8.68 4.71 2.42
C THR A 172 10.17 4.40 2.48
N SER A 173 10.61 3.25 1.95
CA SER A 173 11.97 2.78 2.17
C SER A 173 13.03 3.45 1.27
N VAL A 174 14.19 3.77 1.87
CA VAL A 174 15.40 4.26 1.17
C VAL A 174 15.80 3.38 -0.02
N MET A 175 15.51 2.07 0.06
CA MET A 175 15.87 1.11 -0.98
C MET A 175 15.17 1.35 -2.32
N PHE A 176 14.02 2.04 -2.31
CA PHE A 176 13.16 2.21 -3.49
C PHE A 176 12.96 3.67 -3.92
N LYS A 177 13.19 4.64 -3.02
CA LYS A 177 13.07 6.09 -3.32
C LYS A 177 14.16 6.61 -4.26
N ASP A 178 13.94 7.78 -4.84
CA ASP A 178 14.95 8.45 -5.66
C ASP A 178 15.96 9.23 -4.80
N HIS A 179 17.23 9.25 -5.20
CA HIS A 179 18.29 9.88 -4.43
C HIS A 179 18.04 11.37 -4.11
N SER A 180 17.47 12.12 -5.06
CA SER A 180 17.15 13.54 -4.87
C SER A 180 16.10 13.77 -3.78
N THR A 181 15.10 12.89 -3.68
CA THR A 181 14.06 12.98 -2.64
C THR A 181 14.58 12.66 -1.25
N LEU A 182 15.61 11.83 -1.16
CA LEU A 182 16.25 11.45 0.10
C LEU A 182 17.14 12.54 0.67
N LEU A 183 17.79 13.33 -0.18
CA LEU A 183 18.66 14.44 0.22
C LEU A 183 17.90 15.66 0.76
N ALA A 184 16.61 15.77 0.43
CA ALA A 184 15.73 16.85 0.89
C ALA A 184 14.94 16.48 2.17
N ASP A 185 15.41 15.49 2.93
CA ASP A 185 14.72 15.04 4.15
C ASP A 185 14.96 15.99 5.33
N ASP A 186 14.11 17.02 5.41
CA ASP A 186 14.11 18.02 6.48
C ASP A 186 14.01 17.40 7.88
N PHE A 187 13.33 16.24 8.00
CA PHE A 187 13.17 15.56 9.27
C PHE A 187 14.51 14.97 9.74
N LEU A 188 15.24 14.26 8.88
CA LEU A 188 16.56 13.72 9.23
C LEU A 188 17.61 14.81 9.46
N ILE A 189 17.54 15.90 8.70
CA ILE A 189 18.37 17.09 8.92
C ILE A 189 18.11 17.67 10.31
N SER A 190 16.83 17.80 10.70
CA SER A 190 16.45 18.30 12.03
C SER A 190 16.91 17.39 13.18
N CYS A 191 17.04 16.09 12.93
CA CYS A 191 17.56 15.11 13.89
C CYS A 191 19.09 15.07 13.96
N GLY A 192 19.80 15.78 13.08
CA GLY A 192 21.26 15.75 12.99
C GLY A 192 21.84 14.50 12.32
N PHE A 193 21.06 13.82 11.47
CA PHE A 193 21.47 12.59 10.75
C PHE A 193 21.48 12.74 9.21
N GLY A 194 21.28 13.95 8.67
CA GLY A 194 21.25 14.18 7.22
C GLY A 194 22.52 13.71 6.49
N MET A 195 23.71 14.04 7.03
CA MET A 195 24.99 13.58 6.46
C MET A 195 25.18 12.06 6.59
N ASP A 196 24.81 11.49 7.74
CA ASP A 196 24.88 10.04 7.98
C ASP A 196 23.97 9.27 6.99
N LEU A 197 22.80 9.82 6.64
CA LEU A 197 21.93 9.23 5.62
C LEU A 197 22.60 9.27 4.24
N GLU A 198 23.15 10.41 3.83
CA GLU A 198 23.81 10.56 2.53
C GLU A 198 24.99 9.58 2.37
N THR A 199 25.85 9.46 3.39
CA THR A 199 26.99 8.53 3.34
C THR A 199 26.54 7.07 3.33
N SER A 200 25.48 6.73 4.07
CA SER A 200 24.91 5.38 4.06
C SER A 200 24.37 5.00 2.68
N ILE A 201 23.65 5.91 2.00
CA ILE A 201 23.11 5.69 0.65
C ILE A 201 24.25 5.51 -0.35
N LYS A 202 25.30 6.33 -0.26
CA LYS A 202 26.47 6.21 -1.13
C LYS A 202 27.12 4.83 -1.00
N LYS A 203 27.34 4.35 0.23
CA LYS A 203 27.88 3.01 0.48
C LYS A 203 26.97 1.92 -0.10
N LEU A 204 25.66 1.99 0.15
CA LEU A 204 24.69 1.04 -0.39
C LEU A 204 24.69 1.02 -1.92
N LYS A 205 24.87 2.17 -2.56
CA LYS A 205 25.01 2.29 -4.02
C LYS A 205 26.32 1.71 -4.54
N ASP A 206 27.44 2.03 -3.89
CA ASP A 206 28.78 1.55 -4.29
C ASP A 206 28.88 0.02 -4.23
N TYR A 207 28.17 -0.61 -3.30
CA TYR A 207 28.05 -2.07 -3.19
C TYR A 207 26.98 -2.70 -4.10
N GLY A 208 26.26 -1.90 -4.90
CA GLY A 208 25.25 -2.37 -5.84
C GLY A 208 23.94 -2.83 -5.19
N TYR A 209 23.73 -2.55 -3.90
CA TYR A 209 22.48 -2.84 -3.20
C TYR A 209 21.35 -1.88 -3.60
N ILE A 210 21.70 -0.65 -3.98
CA ILE A 210 20.76 0.33 -4.52
C ILE A 210 21.22 0.80 -5.89
N ASN A 211 20.43 0.45 -6.91
CA ASN A 211 20.57 1.01 -8.26
C ASN A 211 19.47 2.05 -8.48
N TYR A 212 19.78 3.33 -8.32
CA TYR A 212 18.92 4.40 -8.81
C TYR A 212 19.01 4.41 -10.34
N LEU A 213 17.90 4.16 -11.02
CA LEU A 213 17.84 4.28 -12.47
C LEU A 213 18.08 5.75 -12.84
N THR A 214 18.90 6.02 -13.85
CA THR A 214 19.21 7.37 -14.34
C THR A 214 18.03 8.07 -15.05
N GLY A 215 16.80 7.58 -14.89
CA GLY A 215 15.63 8.13 -15.57
C GLY A 215 14.32 7.36 -15.32
N GLY A 216 13.99 7.04 -14.06
CA GLY A 216 12.67 6.52 -13.72
C GLY A 216 12.56 5.99 -12.29
N LYS A 217 11.38 6.14 -11.67
CA LYS A 217 11.06 5.57 -10.35
C LYS A 217 11.20 4.04 -10.40
N LYS A 218 11.77 3.43 -9.35
CA LYS A 218 11.71 1.96 -9.20
C LYS A 218 10.25 1.51 -9.13
N ASP A 219 9.93 0.37 -9.74
CA ASP A 219 8.55 -0.15 -9.73
C ASP A 219 8.17 -0.61 -8.31
N THR A 220 7.43 0.24 -7.61
CA THR A 220 6.88 0.02 -6.27
C THR A 220 5.56 -0.75 -6.34
N SER A 221 4.81 -0.65 -7.45
CA SER A 221 3.42 -1.09 -7.52
C SER A 221 3.18 -2.47 -8.17
N THR A 222 4.22 -3.22 -8.54
CA THR A 222 4.03 -4.54 -9.21
C THR A 222 3.14 -5.49 -8.38
N ILE A 223 3.37 -5.55 -7.06
CA ILE A 223 2.67 -6.48 -6.17
C ILE A 223 1.23 -6.05 -5.93
N ILE A 224 0.96 -4.76 -5.73
CA ILE A 224 -0.42 -4.28 -5.60
C ILE A 224 -1.20 -4.46 -6.90
N ALA A 225 -0.58 -4.22 -8.06
CA ALA A 225 -1.19 -4.45 -9.37
C ALA A 225 -1.57 -5.92 -9.57
N TRP A 226 -0.67 -6.83 -9.19
CA TRP A 226 -0.96 -8.27 -9.17
C TRP A 226 -2.07 -8.62 -8.17
N CYS A 227 -2.06 -8.04 -6.96
CA CYS A 227 -3.10 -8.25 -5.96
C CYS A 227 -4.47 -7.80 -6.47
N LEU A 228 -4.55 -6.64 -7.15
CA LEU A 228 -5.80 -6.11 -7.73
C LEU A 228 -6.31 -6.98 -8.89
N SER A 229 -5.39 -7.48 -9.74
CA SER A 229 -5.73 -8.45 -10.80
C SER A 229 -6.34 -9.73 -10.21
N VAL A 230 -5.72 -10.31 -9.18
CA VAL A 230 -6.27 -11.49 -8.48
C VAL A 230 -7.56 -11.15 -7.74
N TYR A 231 -7.66 -9.96 -7.14
CA TYR A 231 -8.85 -9.51 -6.42
C TYR A 231 -10.09 -9.45 -7.32
N ASN A 232 -9.92 -8.95 -8.54
CA ASN A 232 -11.00 -8.82 -9.52
C ASN A 232 -11.47 -10.18 -10.05
N ASP A 233 -10.63 -11.21 -10.04
CA ASP A 233 -10.94 -12.56 -10.50
C ASP A 233 -10.34 -13.64 -9.58
N VAL A 234 -10.82 -13.67 -8.33
CA VAL A 234 -10.32 -14.63 -7.32
C VAL A 234 -10.69 -16.06 -7.71
N LEU A 235 -11.90 -16.28 -8.25
CA LEU A 235 -12.40 -17.62 -8.59
C LEU A 235 -11.47 -18.36 -9.55
N SER A 236 -11.02 -17.69 -10.61
CA SER A 236 -10.13 -18.30 -11.60
C SER A 236 -8.68 -18.37 -11.13
N ASN A 237 -8.22 -17.36 -10.37
CA ASN A 237 -6.80 -17.20 -10.03
C ASN A 237 -6.39 -17.76 -8.66
N ARG A 238 -7.33 -18.17 -7.80
CA ARG A 238 -7.06 -18.61 -6.41
C ARG A 238 -5.98 -19.70 -6.32
N ILE A 239 -6.14 -20.79 -7.07
CA ILE A 239 -5.25 -21.96 -6.96
C ILE A 239 -3.83 -21.60 -7.46
N ILE A 240 -3.74 -20.87 -8.57
CA ILE A 240 -2.48 -20.42 -9.15
C ILE A 240 -1.78 -19.46 -8.18
N THR A 241 -2.54 -18.54 -7.58
CA THR A 241 -2.07 -17.60 -6.57
C THR A 241 -1.49 -18.31 -5.36
N ILE A 242 -2.21 -19.27 -4.77
CA ILE A 242 -1.72 -20.04 -3.62
C ILE A 242 -0.40 -20.75 -3.95
N LYS A 243 -0.31 -21.39 -5.13
CA LYS A 243 0.92 -22.06 -5.56
C LYS A 243 2.08 -21.08 -5.75
N GLY A 244 1.83 -19.94 -6.39
CA GLY A 244 2.83 -18.88 -6.59
C GLY A 244 3.34 -18.30 -5.27
N LEU A 245 2.42 -18.01 -4.34
CA LEU A 245 2.76 -17.50 -3.00
C LEU A 245 3.57 -18.51 -2.19
N ARG A 246 3.22 -19.80 -2.21
CA ARG A 246 4.02 -20.84 -1.55
C ARG A 246 5.44 -20.90 -2.08
N LYS A 247 5.62 -20.80 -3.41
CA LYS A 247 6.95 -20.74 -4.01
C LYS A 247 7.70 -19.46 -3.64
N SER A 248 7.00 -18.33 -3.52
CA SER A 248 7.62 -17.04 -3.17
C SER A 248 8.26 -17.01 -1.76
N LEU A 249 7.74 -17.82 -0.82
CA LEU A 249 8.30 -17.95 0.53
C LEU A 249 9.77 -18.42 0.54
N GLU A 250 10.20 -19.13 -0.50
CA GLU A 250 11.58 -19.61 -0.65
C GLU A 250 12.55 -18.53 -1.12
N TYR A 251 12.05 -17.45 -1.75
CA TYR A 251 12.87 -16.41 -2.34
C TYR A 251 13.11 -15.21 -1.41
N THR A 252 12.17 -14.92 -0.50
CA THR A 252 12.34 -13.81 0.46
C THR A 252 12.97 -14.30 1.77
N SER A 253 13.84 -13.48 2.37
CA SER A 253 14.31 -13.67 3.75
C SER A 253 13.42 -12.95 4.78
N ILE A 254 12.63 -11.97 4.35
CA ILE A 254 11.90 -11.05 5.23
C ILE A 254 10.78 -11.80 5.96
N ARG A 255 10.87 -11.88 7.28
CA ARG A 255 9.92 -12.61 8.14
C ARG A 255 8.54 -11.96 8.15
N LEU A 256 8.48 -10.62 8.16
CA LEU A 256 7.22 -9.88 8.10
C LEU A 256 6.47 -10.17 6.80
N VAL A 257 7.16 -10.16 5.65
CA VAL A 257 6.56 -10.48 4.36
C VAL A 257 6.09 -11.94 4.30
N LYS A 258 6.90 -12.89 4.80
CA LYS A 258 6.49 -14.31 4.90
C LYS A 258 5.21 -14.48 5.71
N ARG A 259 5.11 -13.80 6.86
CA ARG A 259 3.91 -13.82 7.69
C ARG A 259 2.69 -13.32 6.93
N GLU A 260 2.79 -12.23 6.19
CA GLU A 260 1.66 -11.73 5.40
C GLU A 260 1.31 -12.68 4.23
N ILE A 261 2.30 -13.28 3.57
CA ILE A 261 2.07 -14.29 2.52
C ILE A 261 1.30 -15.51 3.08
N GLU A 262 1.68 -16.01 4.26
CA GLU A 262 0.99 -17.11 4.93
C GLU A 262 -0.45 -16.75 5.31
N ARG A 263 -0.69 -15.50 5.74
CA ARG A 263 -2.04 -14.98 5.99
C ARG A 263 -2.89 -15.00 4.72
N VAL A 264 -2.34 -14.55 3.58
CA VAL A 264 -3.04 -14.56 2.29
C VAL A 264 -3.32 -15.99 1.83
N ILE A 265 -2.35 -16.90 1.91
CA ILE A 265 -2.54 -18.32 1.57
C ILE A 265 -3.69 -18.92 2.41
N THR A 266 -3.70 -18.64 3.71
CA THR A 266 -4.73 -19.14 4.63
C THR A 266 -6.10 -18.55 4.29
N ALA A 267 -6.18 -17.24 4.03
CA ALA A 267 -7.42 -16.57 3.66
C ALA A 267 -8.00 -17.13 2.35
N LEU A 268 -7.17 -17.24 1.31
CA LEU A 268 -7.58 -17.78 0.02
C LEU A 268 -7.98 -19.26 0.12
N SER A 269 -7.29 -20.06 0.93
CA SER A 269 -7.64 -21.49 1.11
C SER A 269 -8.97 -21.70 1.84
N ARG A 270 -9.41 -20.73 2.64
CA ARG A 270 -10.68 -20.75 3.40
C ARG A 270 -11.88 -20.24 2.62
N ILE A 271 -11.66 -19.75 1.40
CA ILE A 271 -12.76 -19.41 0.49
C ILE A 271 -13.42 -20.74 0.10
N ASP A 272 -14.54 -21.06 0.74
CA ASP A 272 -15.31 -22.27 0.48
C ASP A 272 -16.15 -22.07 -0.79
N ASP A 273 -16.01 -22.98 -1.77
CA ASP A 273 -16.69 -22.91 -3.06
C ASP A 273 -18.22 -22.94 -2.90
N ASN A 274 -18.72 -23.60 -1.84
CA ASN A 274 -20.14 -23.61 -1.51
C ASN A 274 -20.64 -22.28 -0.95
N SER A 275 -19.80 -21.49 -0.25
CA SER A 275 -20.20 -20.18 0.29
C SER A 275 -20.27 -19.06 -0.77
N LEU A 276 -19.63 -19.26 -1.91
CA LEU A 276 -19.69 -18.36 -3.08
C LEU A 276 -20.80 -18.75 -4.07
N LEU A 277 -21.20 -20.03 -4.07
CA LEU A 277 -22.32 -20.55 -4.88
C LEU A 277 -23.67 -20.51 -4.13
N GLU A 278 -23.66 -20.60 -2.80
CA GLU A 278 -24.84 -20.43 -1.94
C GLU A 278 -24.75 -19.11 -1.18
N ALA A 279 -25.27 -18.04 -1.79
CA ALA A 279 -25.74 -16.88 -1.05
C ALA A 279 -26.98 -17.31 -0.21
N GLY A 280 -26.74 -17.94 0.94
CA GLY A 280 -27.73 -18.38 1.93
C GLY A 280 -27.22 -18.15 3.37
N PRO A 281 -28.09 -17.96 4.37
CA PRO A 281 -28.04 -16.78 5.24
C PRO A 281 -27.29 -16.98 6.55
N ILE A 282 -26.34 -16.08 6.86
CA ILE A 282 -25.85 -15.83 8.23
C ILE A 282 -26.48 -14.51 8.69
N ASP A 283 -27.74 -14.58 9.13
CA ASP A 283 -28.67 -13.44 9.21
C ASP A 283 -28.62 -12.61 10.53
N TRP A 284 -27.82 -13.00 11.54
CA TRP A 284 -27.89 -12.29 12.84
C TRP A 284 -26.69 -11.38 13.13
N ALA A 285 -25.49 -11.73 12.68
CA ALA A 285 -24.30 -10.88 12.80
C ALA A 285 -24.15 -9.90 11.62
N MET A 286 -24.59 -10.28 10.41
CA MET A 286 -24.57 -9.41 9.23
C MET A 286 -25.62 -8.31 9.28
N LYS A 287 -26.77 -8.53 9.92
CA LYS A 287 -27.90 -7.59 9.94
C LYS A 287 -27.57 -6.29 10.65
N LYS A 288 -26.80 -6.35 11.74
CA LYS A 288 -26.34 -5.14 12.47
C LYS A 288 -25.30 -4.32 11.69
N TYR A 289 -24.55 -4.95 10.78
CA TYR A 289 -23.60 -4.29 9.87
C TYR A 289 -24.29 -3.80 8.58
N ARG A 290 -25.31 -4.51 8.09
CA ARG A 290 -26.11 -4.16 6.90
C ARG A 290 -27.09 -3.03 7.15
N ASP A 291 -27.78 -2.98 8.29
CA ASP A 291 -28.87 -2.01 8.50
C ASP A 291 -28.36 -0.57 8.70
N THR A 292 -27.24 -0.37 9.40
CA THR A 292 -26.59 0.94 9.52
C THR A 292 -25.88 1.36 8.22
N SER A 293 -25.39 0.38 7.45
CA SER A 293 -24.66 0.62 6.20
C SER A 293 -25.56 0.83 4.98
N LYS A 294 -26.76 0.24 4.91
CA LYS A 294 -27.67 0.37 3.75
C LYS A 294 -28.29 1.76 3.68
N SER A 295 -28.80 2.28 4.80
CA SER A 295 -29.34 3.65 4.88
C SER A 295 -28.31 4.69 4.43
N PHE A 296 -27.05 4.54 4.87
CA PHE A 296 -25.96 5.46 4.55
C PHE A 296 -25.48 5.33 3.10
N ARG A 297 -25.48 4.12 2.52
CA ARG A 297 -25.09 3.88 1.11
C ARG A 297 -26.09 4.47 0.12
N TYR A 298 -27.39 4.27 0.35
CA TYR A 298 -28.42 4.80 -0.55
C TYR A 298 -28.55 6.33 -0.45
N SER A 299 -28.34 6.91 0.74
CA SER A 299 -28.25 8.38 0.87
C SER A 299 -26.99 8.92 0.19
N ALA A 300 -25.83 8.28 0.39
CA ALA A 300 -24.57 8.72 -0.24
C ALA A 300 -24.63 8.66 -1.79
N VAL A 301 -25.18 7.60 -2.38
CA VAL A 301 -25.33 7.51 -3.85
C VAL A 301 -26.30 8.56 -4.40
N ARG A 302 -27.32 8.95 -3.63
CA ARG A 302 -28.22 10.04 -4.00
C ARG A 302 -27.48 11.38 -4.06
N ASP A 303 -26.57 11.63 -3.13
CA ASP A 303 -25.80 12.87 -3.07
C ASP A 303 -24.76 12.95 -4.22
N TYR A 304 -24.24 11.81 -4.67
CA TYR A 304 -23.34 11.75 -5.83
C TYR A 304 -23.94 12.24 -7.15
N GLU A 305 -25.27 12.29 -7.28
CA GLU A 305 -25.90 12.88 -8.45
C GLU A 305 -25.75 14.41 -8.48
N ASN A 306 -25.80 15.05 -7.30
CA ASN A 306 -25.61 16.49 -7.16
C ASN A 306 -24.15 16.87 -7.37
N ASP A 307 -23.25 16.08 -6.77
CA ASP A 307 -21.81 16.33 -6.86
C ASP A 307 -21.27 16.13 -8.28
N LEU A 308 -21.94 15.36 -9.14
CA LEU A 308 -21.50 15.13 -10.51
C LEU A 308 -21.24 16.44 -11.27
N TYR A 309 -22.09 17.44 -11.06
CA TYR A 309 -21.93 18.77 -11.67
C TYR A 309 -20.71 19.51 -11.10
N GLU A 310 -20.48 19.40 -9.80
CA GLU A 310 -19.32 19.99 -9.14
C GLU A 310 -18.02 19.36 -9.65
N TYR A 311 -18.00 18.04 -9.84
CA TYR A 311 -16.85 17.33 -10.41
C TYR A 311 -16.62 17.72 -11.86
N GLN A 312 -17.66 17.89 -12.67
CA GLN A 312 -17.51 18.44 -14.03
C GLN A 312 -16.90 19.85 -14.04
N LEU A 313 -17.26 20.69 -13.08
CA LEU A 313 -16.69 22.03 -12.95
C LEU A 313 -15.22 21.98 -12.49
N ARG A 314 -14.93 21.19 -11.46
CA ARG A 314 -13.56 20.97 -10.95
C ARG A 314 -12.67 20.39 -12.03
N LEU A 315 -13.16 19.43 -12.82
CA LEU A 315 -12.43 18.84 -13.96
C LEU A 315 -11.91 19.91 -14.91
N ARG A 316 -12.72 20.92 -15.22
CA ARG A 316 -12.34 22.00 -16.13
C ARG A 316 -11.20 22.85 -15.58
N ASN A 317 -11.13 22.96 -14.25
CA ASN A 317 -10.16 23.79 -13.53
C ASN A 317 -8.97 23.00 -12.96
N VAL A 318 -8.84 21.70 -13.28
CA VAL A 318 -7.63 20.94 -12.92
C VAL A 318 -6.43 21.46 -13.72
N GLU A 319 -5.46 22.01 -13.01
CA GLU A 319 -4.22 22.57 -13.57
C GLU A 319 -2.98 21.73 -13.19
N ASP A 320 -2.93 21.16 -11.99
CA ASP A 320 -1.79 20.37 -11.49
C ASP A 320 -2.05 18.86 -11.50
N GLU A 321 -0.96 18.07 -11.52
CA GLU A 321 -0.98 16.62 -11.44
C GLU A 321 -1.56 16.13 -10.11
N ASN A 322 -1.26 16.80 -8.99
CA ASN A 322 -1.81 16.43 -7.68
C ASN A 322 -3.33 16.60 -7.64
N ASP A 323 -3.85 17.69 -8.18
CA ASP A 323 -5.29 17.94 -8.28
C ASP A 323 -5.97 16.90 -9.17
N ALA A 324 -5.33 16.51 -10.27
CA ALA A 324 -5.81 15.45 -11.15
C ALA A 324 -5.88 14.10 -10.42
N LEU A 325 -4.87 13.75 -9.62
CA LEU A 325 -4.83 12.50 -8.85
C LEU A 325 -5.89 12.47 -7.75
N LEU A 326 -6.08 13.56 -7.00
CA LEU A 326 -7.15 13.67 -6.01
C LEU A 326 -8.53 13.54 -6.65
N MET A 327 -8.71 14.14 -7.83
CA MET A 327 -9.94 14.03 -8.59
C MET A 327 -10.17 12.59 -9.07
N LEU A 328 -9.15 11.94 -9.62
CA LEU A 328 -9.22 10.55 -10.06
C LEU A 328 -9.58 9.61 -8.91
N HIS A 329 -8.93 9.78 -7.76
CA HIS A 329 -9.21 9.02 -6.55
C HIS A 329 -10.68 9.09 -6.13
N SER A 330 -11.22 10.30 -6.15
CA SER A 330 -12.60 10.57 -5.77
C SER A 330 -13.59 9.95 -6.76
N ILE A 331 -13.30 10.03 -8.07
CA ILE A 331 -14.11 9.38 -9.11
C ILE A 331 -14.08 7.86 -8.95
N ASN A 332 -12.90 7.27 -8.77
CA ASN A 332 -12.75 5.82 -8.56
C ASN A 332 -13.48 5.35 -7.29
N THR A 333 -13.37 6.10 -6.20
CA THR A 333 -14.10 5.83 -4.95
C THR A 333 -15.60 5.78 -5.18
N ARG A 334 -16.15 6.73 -5.93
CA ARG A 334 -17.59 6.77 -6.26
C ARG A 334 -18.00 5.65 -7.20
N LEU A 335 -17.21 5.34 -8.23
CA LEU A 335 -17.43 4.19 -9.11
C LEU A 335 -17.48 2.89 -8.31
N SER A 336 -16.51 2.68 -7.40
CA SER A 336 -16.46 1.54 -6.48
C SER A 336 -17.71 1.43 -5.58
N ILE A 337 -18.21 2.55 -5.05
CA ILE A 337 -19.40 2.56 -4.19
C ILE A 337 -20.66 2.28 -5.00
N ILE A 338 -20.83 2.91 -6.17
CA ILE A 338 -22.00 2.72 -7.05
C ILE A 338 -22.05 1.27 -7.57
N ASP A 339 -20.92 0.73 -8.01
CA ASP A 339 -20.80 -0.66 -8.48
C ASP A 339 -21.10 -1.66 -7.36
N GLY A 340 -20.68 -1.36 -6.13
CA GLY A 340 -21.07 -2.12 -4.94
C GLY A 340 -22.58 -2.16 -4.72
N VAL A 341 -23.29 -1.04 -4.90
CA VAL A 341 -24.76 -0.99 -4.77
C VAL A 341 -25.46 -1.71 -5.92
N LEU A 342 -24.96 -1.58 -7.15
CA LEU A 342 -25.51 -2.25 -8.33
C LEU A 342 -25.42 -3.78 -8.25
N SER A 343 -24.44 -4.29 -7.51
CA SER A 343 -24.27 -5.72 -7.27
C SER A 343 -25.21 -6.33 -6.22
N GLU A 344 -26.05 -5.52 -5.55
CA GLU A 344 -27.03 -6.04 -4.58
C GLU A 344 -28.24 -6.69 -5.30
N ASP A 345 -28.58 -7.93 -4.89
CA ASP A 345 -29.65 -8.72 -5.51
C ASP A 345 -31.07 -8.13 -5.29
N ASP A 346 -31.28 -7.42 -4.17
CA ASP A 346 -32.60 -6.88 -3.77
C ASP A 346 -32.85 -5.44 -4.28
N LEU A 347 -32.08 -4.95 -5.24
CA LEU A 347 -32.19 -3.58 -5.73
C LEU A 347 -33.36 -3.40 -6.71
N ASP A 348 -34.27 -2.47 -6.42
CA ASP A 348 -35.40 -2.10 -7.29
C ASP A 348 -34.95 -1.76 -8.72
N ASP A 349 -35.66 -2.25 -9.74
CA ASP A 349 -35.28 -2.12 -11.16
C ASP A 349 -35.14 -0.65 -11.59
N LYS A 350 -35.98 0.23 -11.04
CA LYS A 350 -35.93 1.67 -11.33
C LYS A 350 -34.67 2.31 -10.73
N LEU A 351 -34.31 1.93 -9.50
CA LEU A 351 -33.07 2.38 -8.86
C LEU A 351 -31.84 1.80 -9.57
N ARG A 352 -31.88 0.53 -9.98
CA ARG A 352 -30.84 -0.13 -10.75
C ARG A 352 -30.57 0.62 -12.05
N SER A 353 -31.61 0.92 -12.83
CA SER A 353 -31.48 1.74 -14.04
C SER A 353 -30.89 3.13 -13.76
N LYS A 354 -31.37 3.81 -12.71
CA LYS A 354 -30.85 5.13 -12.31
C LYS A 354 -29.36 5.08 -11.96
N TYR A 355 -28.93 4.12 -11.15
CA TYR A 355 -27.55 4.00 -10.71
C TYR A 355 -26.62 3.50 -11.83
N SER A 356 -27.10 2.68 -12.77
CA SER A 356 -26.33 2.34 -13.97
C SER A 356 -26.06 3.57 -14.84
N ILE A 357 -27.04 4.47 -15.01
CA ILE A 357 -26.84 5.74 -15.71
C ILE A 357 -25.82 6.61 -14.97
N LEU A 358 -25.92 6.69 -13.64
CA LEU A 358 -24.98 7.46 -12.84
C LEU A 358 -23.55 6.90 -12.95
N TYR A 359 -23.40 5.58 -12.89
CA TYR A 359 -22.12 4.89 -13.09
C TYR A 359 -21.49 5.27 -14.44
N SER A 360 -22.24 5.15 -15.54
CA SER A 360 -21.74 5.51 -16.87
C SER A 360 -21.37 6.99 -17.01
N LYS A 361 -22.00 7.89 -16.24
CA LYS A 361 -21.61 9.31 -16.21
C LYS A 361 -20.27 9.52 -15.50
N TYR A 362 -20.03 8.82 -14.39
CA TYR A 362 -18.73 8.86 -13.69
C TYR A 362 -17.62 8.19 -14.50
N GLU A 363 -17.92 7.10 -15.22
CA GLU A 363 -16.97 6.44 -16.12
C GLU A 363 -16.52 7.40 -17.23
N LYS A 364 -17.46 8.15 -17.83
CA LYS A 364 -17.12 9.21 -18.79
C LYS A 364 -16.24 10.31 -18.18
N LEU A 365 -16.49 10.73 -16.94
CA LEU A 365 -15.63 11.71 -16.27
C LEU A 365 -14.22 11.17 -16.05
N ARG A 366 -14.09 9.90 -15.68
CA ARG A 366 -12.79 9.23 -15.57
C ARG A 366 -12.05 9.26 -16.91
N GLU A 367 -12.72 8.88 -18.00
CA GLU A 367 -12.14 8.94 -19.35
C GLU A 367 -11.76 10.36 -19.79
N GLU A 368 -12.58 11.36 -19.48
CA GLU A 368 -12.29 12.77 -19.79
C GLU A 368 -11.07 13.28 -19.03
N LEU A 369 -10.93 12.90 -17.76
CA LEU A 369 -9.76 13.22 -16.93
C LEU A 369 -8.49 12.53 -17.47
N ALA A 370 -8.59 11.25 -17.83
CA ALA A 370 -7.47 10.49 -18.39
C ALA A 370 -6.98 11.04 -19.74
N ARG A 371 -7.83 11.74 -20.51
CA ARG A 371 -7.45 12.38 -21.78
C ARG A 371 -6.74 13.73 -21.60
N LYS A 372 -6.79 14.35 -20.42
CA LYS A 372 -6.06 15.59 -20.16
C LYS A 372 -4.55 15.30 -20.04
N GLU A 373 -3.74 16.09 -20.74
CA GLU A 373 -2.27 15.98 -20.75
C GLU A 373 -1.60 16.26 -19.39
N THR A 374 -2.37 16.67 -18.38
CA THR A 374 -1.88 16.95 -17.02
C THR A 374 -1.44 15.68 -16.27
N LEU A 375 -1.95 14.50 -16.64
CA LEU A 375 -1.50 13.22 -16.08
C LEU A 375 -0.30 12.72 -16.88
N ARG A 376 0.91 12.77 -16.29
CA ARG A 376 2.08 12.12 -16.88
C ARG A 376 1.95 10.61 -16.73
N PHE A 377 1.46 9.94 -17.77
CA PHE A 377 1.43 8.47 -17.87
C PHE A 377 2.83 7.87 -18.09
N ASP A 378 3.86 8.30 -17.37
CA ASP A 378 5.22 7.77 -17.56
C ASP A 378 5.45 6.48 -16.74
N TYR A 379 4.60 5.48 -17.00
CA TYR A 379 4.70 4.13 -16.44
C TYR A 379 4.73 3.12 -17.60
N ASN A 380 5.74 3.24 -18.46
CA ASN A 380 6.13 2.17 -19.39
C ASN A 380 6.70 0.99 -18.58
N ARG A 381 5.81 0.16 -18.04
CA ARG A 381 6.15 -1.06 -17.30
C ARG A 381 6.38 -2.21 -18.26
N ILE A 382 7.27 -3.11 -17.87
CA ILE A 382 7.72 -4.27 -18.65
C ILE A 382 6.53 -5.11 -19.10
N TYR A 383 6.31 -5.18 -20.40
CA TYR A 383 5.43 -6.17 -21.02
C TYR A 383 6.15 -7.53 -21.03
N ILE A 384 5.63 -8.51 -20.30
CA ILE A 384 5.94 -9.91 -20.59
C ILE A 384 5.20 -10.24 -21.89
N ASN A 385 5.90 -10.10 -23.02
CA ASN A 385 5.45 -10.69 -24.27
C ASN A 385 5.49 -12.22 -24.07
N TYR A 386 4.32 -12.81 -23.79
CA TYR A 386 4.17 -14.24 -23.99
C TYR A 386 4.39 -14.50 -25.49
N PRO A 387 5.37 -15.33 -25.89
CA PRO A 387 5.48 -15.70 -27.29
C PRO A 387 4.18 -16.40 -27.70
N ASP A 388 3.59 -15.94 -28.80
CA ASP A 388 2.42 -16.57 -29.41
C ASP A 388 2.72 -18.06 -29.61
N LEU A 389 2.12 -18.90 -28.76
CA LEU A 389 1.99 -20.33 -29.02
C LEU A 389 1.00 -20.46 -30.17
N ASN A 390 1.46 -20.27 -31.39
CA ASN A 390 0.69 -20.53 -32.59
C ASN A 390 0.99 -21.97 -33.05
N PRO A 391 0.11 -22.95 -32.78
CA PRO A 391 0.29 -24.29 -33.31
C PRO A 391 -0.14 -24.29 -34.77
N LYS A 392 0.82 -24.58 -35.67
CA LYS A 392 0.69 -24.89 -37.10
C LYS A 392 0.77 -23.69 -38.05
N LYS A 393 1.83 -23.70 -38.87
CA LYS A 393 1.77 -24.28 -40.23
C LYS A 393 3.18 -24.64 -40.69
N LYS A 394 3.47 -25.94 -40.75
CA LYS A 394 4.45 -26.48 -41.69
C LYS A 394 3.92 -26.20 -43.10
N LYS A 395 4.76 -25.61 -43.94
CA LYS A 395 4.86 -25.97 -45.34
C LYS A 395 6.32 -26.20 -45.64
#